data_AF-A0A3D3WHU4-F1
#
_entry.id   AF-A0A3D3WHU4-F1
#
_cell.length_a   1.000
_cell.length_b   1.000
_cell.length_c   1.000
_cell.angle_alpha   90.00
_cell.angle_beta   90.00
_cell.angle_gamma   90.00
#
_symmetry.space_group_name_H-M   'P 1'
#
loop_
_entity.id
_entity.type
_entity.pdbx_description
1 polymer ?
#
loop_
_entity_poly.entity_id
_entity_poly.type
_entity_poly.pdbx_seq_one_letter_code
_entity_poly.pdbx_strand_id
1 'polypeptide(L)'
;ALSGIYETELVLELAVNEDVRLSMDEAHKWNCLTHMPAVGPAYYIAVGGAEPSGWIDQSWIMAEALCQRGDRVQFHGCGGLHHFNLVDCLCDANHHDGARLHDWMKLLSRGL
;
A
#
# COMPACT_ATOMS: atom_id res chain seq x y z
N ALA A 1 -1.04 -0.59 -4.55
CA ALA A 1 -0.71 0.57 -3.71
C ALA A 1 0.73 0.40 -3.23
N LEU A 2 1.51 1.48 -3.26
CA LEU A 2 2.93 1.50 -2.90
C LEU A 2 3.07 2.51 -1.75
N SER A 3 3.57 2.08 -0.59
CA SER A 3 3.80 2.92 0.60
C SER A 3 2.62 3.84 0.95
N GLY A 4 1.43 3.27 1.11
CA GLY A 4 0.20 4.03 1.36
C GLY A 4 -0.06 4.32 2.84
N ILE A 5 -0.85 5.37 3.10
CA ILE A 5 -1.61 5.55 4.35
C ILE A 5 -3.05 5.14 4.07
N TYR A 6 -3.59 4.24 4.88
CA TYR A 6 -4.90 3.64 4.66
C TYR A 6 -5.89 4.00 5.78
N GLU A 7 -5.44 4.05 7.03
CA GLU A 7 -6.17 4.64 8.14
C GLU A 7 -5.84 6.13 8.24
N THR A 8 -6.66 6.97 7.62
CA THR A 8 -6.40 8.40 7.52
C THR A 8 -6.66 9.16 8.82
N GLU A 9 -7.42 8.64 9.78
CA GLU A 9 -7.56 9.26 11.11
C GLU A 9 -6.23 9.38 11.85
N LEU A 10 -5.26 8.47 11.63
CA LEU A 10 -3.92 8.56 12.23
C LEU A 10 -3.22 9.88 11.85
N VAL A 11 -3.47 10.41 10.65
CA VAL A 11 -2.83 11.65 10.20
C VAL A 11 -3.20 12.81 11.11
N LEU A 12 -4.41 12.84 11.68
CA LEU A 12 -4.85 13.91 12.59
C LEU A 12 -3.97 14.03 13.84
N GLU A 13 -3.29 12.94 14.23
CA GLU A 13 -2.41 12.87 15.39
C GLU A 13 -0.94 13.20 15.06
N LEU A 14 -0.61 13.35 13.77
CA LEU A 14 0.73 13.62 13.29
C LEU A 14 0.93 15.12 13.05
N ALA A 15 2.13 15.63 13.36
CA ALA A 15 2.50 17.02 13.09
C ALA A 15 2.34 17.42 11.61
N VAL A 16 2.45 16.46 10.69
CA VAL A 16 2.24 16.69 9.25
C VAL A 16 0.83 17.18 8.91
N ASN A 17 -0.15 16.98 9.79
CA ASN A 17 -1.50 17.50 9.56
C ASN A 17 -1.59 19.03 9.60
N GLU A 18 -0.59 19.73 10.16
CA GLU A 18 -0.49 21.19 10.03
C GLU A 18 -0.38 21.61 8.55
N ASP A 19 0.27 20.76 7.74
CA ASP A 19 0.42 20.93 6.30
C ASP A 19 -0.72 20.28 5.50
N VAL A 20 -1.10 19.04 5.83
CA VAL A 20 -2.14 18.27 5.12
C VAL A 20 -3.54 18.86 5.37
N ARG A 21 -3.80 19.31 6.61
CA ARG A 21 -5.05 19.94 7.06
C ARG A 21 -6.30 19.09 6.84
N LEU A 22 -6.20 17.79 7.11
CA LEU A 22 -7.37 16.92 7.16
C LEU A 22 -8.29 17.36 8.30
N SER A 23 -9.56 17.53 7.97
CA SER A 23 -10.62 17.55 8.98
C SER A 23 -10.92 16.12 9.46
N MET A 24 -11.57 16.02 10.63
CA MET A 24 -12.04 14.73 11.15
C MET A 24 -12.99 14.03 10.18
N ASP A 25 -13.90 14.78 9.55
CA ASP A 25 -14.86 14.23 8.58
C ASP A 25 -14.17 13.69 7.32
N GLU A 26 -13.17 14.40 6.79
CA GLU A 26 -12.39 13.92 5.64
C GLU A 26 -11.55 12.70 6.00
N ALA A 27 -10.86 12.73 7.14
CA ALA A 27 -10.07 11.62 7.62
C ALA A 27 -10.92 10.37 7.83
N HIS A 28 -12.14 10.52 8.35
CA HIS A 28 -13.06 9.39 8.49
C HIS A 28 -13.56 8.87 7.14
N LYS A 29 -13.98 9.78 6.25
CA LYS A 29 -14.52 9.45 4.93
C LYS A 29 -13.50 8.76 4.01
N TRP A 30 -12.20 9.05 4.18
CA TRP A 30 -11.13 8.53 3.34
C TRP A 30 -10.38 7.33 3.95
N ASN A 31 -10.78 6.89 5.15
CA ASN A 31 -10.19 5.71 5.77
C ASN A 31 -10.55 4.47 4.96
N CYS A 32 -9.54 3.86 4.34
CA CYS A 32 -9.68 2.67 3.50
C CYS A 32 -10.02 1.40 4.29
N LEU A 33 -9.83 1.37 5.61
CA LEU A 33 -10.19 0.22 6.45
C LEU A 33 -11.69 0.19 6.78
N THR A 34 -12.33 1.37 6.85
CA THR A 34 -13.78 1.50 7.06
C THR A 34 -14.53 1.70 5.75
N HIS A 35 -13.89 2.33 4.76
CA HIS A 35 -14.39 2.58 3.41
C HIS A 35 -13.51 1.87 2.38
N MET A 36 -13.57 0.54 2.40
CA MET A 36 -12.69 -0.34 1.63
C MET A 36 -12.74 -0.10 0.11
N PRO A 37 -11.61 -0.26 -0.60
CA PRO A 37 -11.55 -0.04 -2.04
C PRO A 37 -12.38 -1.09 -2.79
N ALA A 38 -12.58 -0.90 -4.11
CA ALA A 38 -13.50 -1.69 -4.92
C ALA A 38 -13.30 -3.22 -4.81
N VAL A 39 -14.38 -3.99 -4.85
CA VAL A 39 -14.31 -5.46 -4.91
C VAL A 39 -14.08 -5.90 -6.36
N GLY A 40 -13.26 -6.94 -6.55
CA GLY A 40 -13.04 -7.57 -7.87
C GLY A 40 -11.62 -7.43 -8.44
N PRO A 41 -10.96 -6.25 -8.33
CA PRO A 41 -9.55 -6.13 -8.72
C PRO A 41 -8.63 -7.03 -7.88
N ALA A 42 -7.49 -7.40 -8.46
CA ALA A 42 -6.38 -7.94 -7.68
C ALA A 42 -5.55 -6.77 -7.11
N TYR A 43 -5.18 -6.88 -5.84
CA TYR A 43 -4.43 -5.86 -5.12
C TYR A 43 -2.98 -6.29 -4.95
N TYR A 44 -2.05 -5.41 -5.29
CA TYR A 44 -0.65 -5.51 -4.92
C TYR A 44 -0.33 -4.39 -3.92
N ILE A 45 0.00 -4.76 -2.69
CA ILE A 45 0.36 -3.84 -1.62
C ILE A 45 1.85 -3.99 -1.36
N ALA A 46 2.61 -2.93 -1.58
CA ALA A 46 4.06 -2.94 -1.40
C ALA A 46 4.54 -1.83 -0.47
N VAL A 47 5.59 -2.11 0.28
CA VAL A 47 6.24 -1.18 1.19
C VAL A 47 7.74 -1.47 1.24
N GLY A 48 8.56 -0.44 1.38
CA GLY A 48 9.99 -0.56 1.62
C GLY A 48 10.28 -1.06 3.03
N GLY A 49 11.16 -2.05 3.16
CA GLY A 49 11.55 -2.61 4.45
C GLY A 49 12.44 -1.69 5.29
N ALA A 50 12.94 -0.59 4.72
CA ALA A 50 13.65 0.48 5.44
C ALA A 50 12.76 1.71 5.71
N GLU A 51 11.45 1.61 5.48
CA GLU A 51 10.50 2.66 5.88
C GLU A 51 10.25 2.67 7.40
N PRO A 52 9.80 3.80 7.96
CA PRO A 52 9.33 3.85 9.35
C PRO A 52 8.21 2.82 9.58
N SER A 53 8.16 2.24 10.78
CA SER A 53 7.23 1.15 11.10
C SER A 53 5.77 1.48 10.80
N GLY A 54 5.34 2.73 11.02
CA GLY A 54 3.98 3.17 10.71
C GLY A 54 3.57 2.92 9.24
N TRP A 55 4.49 3.06 8.28
CA TRP A 55 4.20 2.76 6.87
C TRP A 55 4.09 1.25 6.60
N ILE A 56 4.93 0.47 7.26
CA ILE A 56 4.93 -1.00 7.18
C ILE A 56 3.64 -1.55 7.80
N ASP A 57 3.27 -1.05 8.97
CA ASP A 57 2.06 -1.44 9.71
C ASP A 57 0.81 -1.10 8.89
N GLN A 58 0.70 0.14 8.39
CA GLN A 58 -0.40 0.55 7.49
C GLN A 58 -0.53 -0.39 6.29
N SER A 59 0.58 -0.73 5.64
CA SER A 59 0.60 -1.61 4.48
C SER A 59 0.21 -3.05 4.81
N TRP A 60 0.66 -3.56 5.95
CA TRP A 60 0.26 -4.89 6.44
C TRP A 60 -1.24 -4.92 6.74
N ILE A 61 -1.74 -3.97 7.54
CA ILE A 61 -3.15 -3.91 7.99
C ILE A 61 -4.09 -3.85 6.77
N MET A 62 -3.78 -3.03 5.77
CA MET A 62 -4.59 -2.95 4.55
C MET A 62 -4.59 -4.28 3.78
N ALA A 63 -3.41 -4.91 3.62
CA ALA A 63 -3.32 -6.19 2.92
C ALA A 63 -4.07 -7.31 3.65
N GLU A 64 -3.98 -7.33 4.98
CA GLU A 64 -4.72 -8.25 5.84
C GLU A 64 -6.23 -8.03 5.74
N ALA A 65 -6.70 -6.77 5.82
CA ALA A 65 -8.12 -6.45 5.71
C ALA A 65 -8.70 -6.89 4.35
N LEU A 66 -7.98 -6.67 3.24
CA LEU A 66 -8.39 -7.13 1.92
C LEU A 66 -8.41 -8.66 1.82
N CYS A 67 -7.42 -9.33 2.42
CA CYS A 67 -7.36 -10.79 2.48
C CYS A 67 -8.55 -11.37 3.26
N GLN A 68 -8.88 -10.78 4.42
CA GLN A 68 -10.03 -11.17 5.24
C GLN A 68 -11.37 -10.93 4.53
N ARG A 69 -11.46 -9.89 3.69
CA ARG A 69 -12.64 -9.66 2.83
C ARG A 69 -12.77 -10.69 1.69
N GLY A 70 -11.71 -11.45 1.40
CA GLY A 70 -11.67 -12.47 0.35
C GLY A 70 -11.16 -11.97 -1.00
N ASP A 71 -10.50 -10.81 -1.05
CA ASP A 71 -9.91 -10.30 -2.28
C ASP A 71 -8.65 -11.07 -2.68
N ARG A 72 -8.27 -10.95 -3.96
CA ARG A 72 -6.98 -11.43 -4.46
C ARG A 72 -5.89 -10.42 -4.09
N VAL A 73 -5.10 -10.73 -3.07
CA VAL A 73 -4.10 -9.79 -2.53
C VAL A 73 -2.69 -10.38 -2.59
N GLN A 74 -1.73 -9.57 -3.02
CA GLN A 74 -0.31 -9.83 -2.87
C GLN A 74 0.29 -8.73 -1.98
N PHE A 75 0.78 -9.10 -0.80
CA PHE A 75 1.63 -8.25 0.02
C PHE A 75 3.10 -8.45 -0.35
N HIS A 76 3.88 -7.38 -0.46
CA HIS A 76 5.29 -7.42 -0.80
C HIS A 76 6.11 -6.38 -0.01
N GLY A 77 6.86 -6.85 0.99
CA GLY A 77 7.86 -6.03 1.68
C GLY A 77 9.19 -6.06 0.91
N CYS A 78 9.60 -4.92 0.35
CA CYS A 78 10.84 -4.80 -0.43
C CYS A 78 12.02 -4.51 0.51
N GLY A 79 12.86 -5.50 0.79
CA GLY A 79 13.97 -5.37 1.74
C GLY A 79 14.93 -4.23 1.38
N GLY A 80 15.31 -3.42 2.38
CA GLY A 80 16.31 -2.36 2.23
C GLY A 80 15.87 -1.13 1.42
N LEU A 81 14.71 -1.18 0.75
CA LEU A 81 14.14 -0.02 0.07
C LEU A 81 13.48 0.94 1.06
N HIS A 82 13.62 2.23 0.82
CA HIS A 82 12.97 3.29 1.57
C HIS A 82 11.88 3.95 0.71
N HIS A 83 11.05 4.79 1.33
CA HIS A 83 9.87 5.38 0.71
C HIS A 83 10.11 5.97 -0.70
N PHE A 84 11.20 6.72 -0.85
CA PHE A 84 11.49 7.43 -2.12
C PHE A 84 12.05 6.55 -3.25
N ASN A 85 12.83 5.49 -2.95
CA ASN A 85 13.42 4.66 -4.01
C ASN A 85 12.57 3.42 -4.34
N LEU A 86 11.55 3.13 -3.52
CA LEU A 86 10.66 1.99 -3.73
C LEU A 86 10.05 2.01 -5.13
N VAL A 87 9.51 3.15 -5.56
CA VAL A 87 8.83 3.28 -6.86
C VAL A 87 9.80 3.05 -8.02
N ASP A 88 10.97 3.69 -7.97
CA ASP A 88 12.00 3.53 -9.00
C ASP A 88 12.41 2.07 -9.16
N CYS A 89 12.67 1.38 -8.03
CA CYS A 89 13.04 -0.03 -8.02
C CYS A 89 11.92 -0.96 -8.46
N LEU A 90 10.66 -0.65 -8.17
CA LEU A 90 9.52 -1.46 -8.61
C LEU A 90 9.22 -1.30 -10.10
N CYS A 91 9.53 -0.14 -10.67
CA CYS A 91 9.40 0.12 -12.11
C CYS A 91 10.54 -0.49 -12.95
N ASP A 92 11.67 -0.83 -12.35
CA ASP A 92 12.76 -1.52 -13.03
C ASP A 92 12.59 -3.05 -12.97
N ALA A 93 12.22 -3.64 -14.11
CA ALA A 93 12.09 -5.10 -14.23
C ALA A 93 13.42 -5.87 -14.05
N ASN A 94 14.57 -5.19 -14.07
CA ASN A 94 15.88 -5.80 -13.79
C ASN A 94 16.24 -5.76 -12.30
N HIS A 95 15.55 -4.93 -11.51
CA HIS A 95 15.66 -4.95 -10.06
C HIS A 95 14.90 -6.15 -9.50
N HIS A 96 15.39 -6.76 -8.41
CA HIS A 96 14.78 -7.97 -7.83
C HIS A 96 13.30 -7.77 -7.47
N ASP A 97 12.98 -6.70 -6.74
CA ASP A 97 11.59 -6.39 -6.35
C ASP A 97 10.72 -5.99 -7.54
N GLY A 98 11.26 -5.24 -8.51
CA GLY A 98 10.53 -4.86 -9.72
C GLY A 98 10.21 -6.04 -10.62
N ALA A 99 11.15 -6.98 -10.79
CA ALA A 99 10.90 -8.23 -11.50
C ALA A 99 9.69 -8.99 -10.93
N ARG A 100 9.56 -9.03 -9.59
CA ARG A 100 8.43 -9.68 -8.91
C ARG A 100 7.09 -9.00 -9.20
N LEU A 101 7.03 -7.67 -9.19
CA LEU A 101 5.82 -6.93 -9.58
C LEU A 101 5.46 -7.19 -11.05
N HIS A 102 6.44 -7.13 -11.95
CA HIS A 102 6.24 -7.38 -13.37
C HIS A 102 5.71 -8.79 -13.65
N ASP A 103 6.27 -9.81 -12.98
CA ASP A 103 5.80 -11.18 -13.13
C ASP A 103 4.40 -11.39 -12.56
N TRP A 104 4.07 -10.75 -11.43
CA TRP A 104 2.70 -10.74 -10.92
C TRP A 104 1.71 -10.11 -11.91
N MET A 105 2.06 -8.97 -12.53
CA MET A 105 1.21 -8.35 -13.56
C MET A 105 1.02 -9.27 -14.78
N LYS A 106 2.07 -9.96 -15.24
CA LYS A 106 1.97 -10.95 -16.33
C LYS A 106 1.05 -12.11 -15.96
N LEU A 107 1.12 -12.61 -14.73
CA LEU A 107 0.24 -13.69 -14.26
C LEU A 107 -1.23 -13.27 -14.30
N LEU A 108 -1.56 -12.04 -13.89
CA LEU A 108 -2.92 -11.52 -13.97
C LEU A 108 -3.42 -11.42 -15.41
N SER A 109 -2.57 -10.97 -16.34
CA SER A 109 -2.96 -10.82 -17.75
C SER A 109 -3.23 -12.14 -18.48
N ARG A 110 -2.70 -13.26 -17.96
CA ARG A 110 -2.90 -14.61 -18.51
C ARG A 110 -4.12 -15.32 -17.95
N GLY A 111 -4.74 -14.78 -16.89
CA GLY A 111 -5.93 -15.34 -16.26
C GLY A 111 -7.24 -14.71 -16.74
N LEU A 112 -7.19 -13.89 -17.79
CA LEU A 112 -8.31 -13.35 -18.57
C LEU A 112 -8.46 -14.11 -19.89
#